data_AF-D0NKF7-F1
#
_entry.id   AF-D0NKF7-F1
#
_cell.length_a   1.000
_cell.length_b   1.000
_cell.length_c   1.000
_cell.angle_alpha   90.00
_cell.angle_beta   90.00
_cell.angle_gamma   90.00
#
_symmetry.space_group_name_H-M   'P 1'
#
loop_
_entity.id
_entity.type
_entity.pdbx_description
1 polymer ?
#
loop_
_entity_poly.entity_id
_entity_poly.type
_entity_poly.pdbx_seq_one_letter_code
_entity_poly.pdbx_strand_id
1 'polypeptide(L)'
;MADKQKPHEDVLTRLVRDLETKTTLCYVKDYPGVELEQLNNHAKKLGPLVNPVFGEQPAFFIDEGRFCPYRIVVYGNEKVAAKIAELLGNWAKWSGEGGRVTTSQGAFILEQRPPKPNVRMPDVAYTPRDDDRNLTREQMWTYRGEPFVPTFVVEIDKLSGRSSKLSALDRKMRNEYFQHGCVERS
;
A
#
# COMPACT_ATOMS: atom_id res chain seq x y z
N MET A 1 11.93 38.02 27.15
CA MET A 1 11.40 37.67 25.82
C MET A 1 11.37 36.16 25.77
N ALA A 2 10.19 35.56 25.96
CA ALA A 2 10.03 34.11 25.93
C ALA A 2 10.02 33.65 24.48
N ASP A 3 10.92 32.72 24.18
CA ASP A 3 11.12 32.14 22.86
C ASP A 3 9.87 31.34 22.46
N LYS A 4 9.11 31.87 21.49
CA LYS A 4 7.97 31.17 20.88
C LYS A 4 8.53 30.18 19.87
N GLN A 5 9.06 29.06 20.35
CA GLN A 5 9.34 27.93 19.46
C GLN A 5 8.00 27.32 19.02
N LYS A 6 7.83 27.25 17.70
CA LYS A 6 6.56 27.46 16.98
C LYS A 6 5.68 26.19 16.94
N PRO A 7 4.34 26.33 16.97
CA PRO A 7 3.38 25.22 16.90
C PRO A 7 3.47 24.33 15.63
N HIS A 8 4.27 24.70 14.62
CA HIS A 8 4.46 23.92 13.40
C HIS A 8 5.32 22.65 13.59
N GLU A 9 6.30 22.67 14.50
CA GLU A 9 7.20 21.53 14.73
C GLU A 9 6.48 20.35 15.41
N ASP A 10 5.44 20.66 16.19
CA ASP A 10 4.55 19.69 16.81
C ASP A 10 3.66 18.96 15.77
N VAL A 11 3.17 19.69 14.76
CA VAL A 11 2.30 19.11 13.72
C VAL A 11 3.06 18.20 12.76
N LEU A 12 4.28 18.57 12.35
CA LEU A 12 5.13 17.69 11.53
C LEU A 12 5.51 16.42 12.29
N THR A 13 5.92 16.56 13.56
CA THR A 13 6.22 15.40 14.42
C THR A 13 5.01 14.47 14.55
N ARG A 14 3.81 15.04 14.73
CA ARG A 14 2.56 14.27 14.74
C ARG A 14 2.31 13.56 13.40
N LEU A 15 2.52 14.24 12.27
CA LEU A 15 2.39 13.64 10.94
C LEU A 15 3.35 12.47 10.77
N VAL A 16 4.64 12.64 11.10
CA VAL A 16 5.66 11.59 10.97
C VAL A 16 5.27 10.37 11.79
N ARG A 17 4.94 10.55 13.08
CA ARG A 17 4.48 9.45 13.94
C ARG A 17 3.26 8.75 13.36
N ASP A 18 2.31 9.51 12.84
CA ASP A 18 1.09 8.95 12.27
C ASP A 18 1.36 8.23 10.94
N LEU A 19 2.31 8.70 10.12
CA LEU A 19 2.78 8.02 8.90
C LEU A 19 3.53 6.72 9.22
N GLU A 20 4.22 6.62 10.35
CA GLU A 20 4.91 5.40 10.78
C GLU A 20 3.98 4.37 11.43
N THR A 21 2.87 4.81 12.02
CA THR A 21 2.02 3.94 12.87
C THR A 21 0.64 3.63 12.28
N LYS A 22 0.04 4.55 11.51
CA LYS A 22 -1.31 4.32 10.96
C LYS A 22 -1.26 3.34 9.80
N THR A 23 -2.25 2.47 9.74
CA THR A 23 -2.47 1.51 8.64
C THR A 23 -3.14 2.15 7.42
N THR A 24 -3.37 3.46 7.44
CA THR A 24 -4.15 4.22 6.45
C THR A 24 -3.41 5.49 6.07
N LEU A 25 -3.61 5.97 4.84
CA LEU A 25 -3.02 7.25 4.38
C LEU A 25 -3.50 8.44 5.21
N CYS A 26 -2.62 9.43 5.36
CA CYS A 26 -2.87 10.65 6.12
C CYS A 26 -3.43 11.75 5.21
N TYR A 27 -4.52 12.42 5.62
CA TYR A 27 -5.06 13.56 4.88
C TYR A 27 -4.26 14.83 5.18
N VAL A 28 -3.98 15.63 4.15
CA VAL A 28 -3.26 16.91 4.26
C VAL A 28 -3.97 17.88 5.21
N LYS A 29 -5.32 17.95 5.13
CA LYS A 29 -6.13 18.85 5.97
C LYS A 29 -6.00 18.59 7.48
N ASP A 30 -5.61 17.38 7.89
CA ASP A 30 -5.46 17.00 9.30
C ASP A 30 -4.13 17.50 9.90
N TYR A 31 -3.21 18.01 9.06
CA TYR A 31 -1.88 18.50 9.45
C TYR A 31 -1.65 19.89 8.86
N PRO A 32 -2.42 20.90 9.30
CA PRO A 32 -2.35 22.24 8.73
C PRO A 32 -0.94 22.82 8.87
N GLY A 33 -0.44 23.41 7.79
CA GLY A 33 0.86 24.08 7.77
C GLY A 33 2.07 23.15 7.61
N VAL A 34 1.87 21.85 7.37
CA VAL A 34 2.93 20.94 6.93
C VAL A 34 2.93 20.88 5.41
N GLU A 35 4.03 21.30 4.79
CA GLU A 35 4.20 21.22 3.35
C GLU A 35 4.81 19.88 2.93
N LEU A 36 4.46 19.40 1.73
CA LEU A 36 5.01 18.16 1.17
C LEU A 36 6.54 18.19 1.10
N GLU A 37 7.11 19.34 0.72
CA GLU A 37 8.56 19.53 0.64
C GLU A 37 9.22 19.37 2.02
N GLN A 38 8.58 19.88 3.08
CA GLN A 38 9.09 19.74 4.45
C GLN A 38 9.13 18.27 4.88
N LEU A 39 8.06 17.51 4.61
CA LEU A 39 8.00 16.08 4.90
C LEU A 39 9.07 15.29 4.10
N ASN A 40 9.22 15.58 2.81
CA ASN A 40 10.21 14.91 1.97
C ASN A 40 11.66 15.27 2.37
N ASN A 41 11.91 16.51 2.78
CA ASN A 41 13.19 16.92 3.33
C ASN A 41 13.50 16.24 4.67
N HIS A 42 12.49 16.01 5.51
CA HIS A 42 12.62 15.25 6.74
C HIS A 42 13.05 13.79 6.46
N ALA A 43 12.35 13.09 5.57
CA ALA A 43 12.70 11.73 5.16
C ALA A 43 14.08 11.66 4.47
N LYS A 44 14.43 12.64 3.64
CA LYS A 44 15.75 12.72 3.00
C LYS A 44 16.89 12.90 4.03
N LYS A 45 16.65 13.66 5.10
CA LYS A 45 17.67 13.97 6.11
C LYS A 45 17.83 12.86 7.16
N LEU A 46 16.73 12.26 7.61
CA LEU A 46 16.72 11.29 8.70
C LEU A 46 16.62 9.83 8.24
N GLY A 47 16.28 9.61 6.97
CA GLY A 47 16.04 8.29 6.39
C GLY A 47 14.56 8.04 6.08
N PRO A 48 14.26 6.99 5.30
CA PRO A 48 12.88 6.64 4.96
C PRO A 48 12.07 6.34 6.22
N LEU A 49 10.81 6.79 6.24
CA LEU A 49 9.87 6.40 7.29
C LEU A 49 9.52 4.92 7.10
N VAL A 50 9.37 4.19 8.20
CA VAL A 50 9.02 2.76 8.14
C VAL A 50 7.62 2.56 8.71
N ASN A 51 6.71 2.16 7.85
CA ASN A 51 5.33 1.85 8.21
C ASN A 51 5.10 0.32 8.13
N PRO A 52 4.34 -0.28 9.06
CA PRO A 52 4.09 -1.72 9.07
C PRO A 52 3.30 -2.22 7.85
N VAL A 53 2.48 -1.38 7.23
CA VAL A 53 1.65 -1.71 6.06
C VAL A 53 2.31 -1.27 4.75
N PHE A 54 2.81 -0.03 4.71
CA PHE A 54 3.34 0.59 3.48
C PHE A 54 4.84 0.36 3.28
N GLY A 55 5.53 -0.21 4.27
CA GLY A 55 6.97 -0.50 4.20
C GLY A 55 7.83 0.75 4.35
N GLU A 56 8.98 0.76 3.69
CA GLU A 56 9.89 1.91 3.65
C GLU A 56 9.36 2.99 2.70
N GLN A 57 9.24 4.20 3.21
CA GLN A 57 8.65 5.37 2.56
C GLN A 57 9.73 6.47 2.46
N PRO A 58 10.55 6.49 1.40
CA PRO A 58 11.63 7.46 1.24
C PRO A 58 11.15 8.88 0.92
N ALA A 59 9.95 8.99 0.38
CA ALA A 59 9.34 10.23 -0.07
C ALA A 59 7.84 10.02 -0.22
N PHE A 60 7.13 11.13 -0.37
CA PHE A 60 5.69 11.21 -0.52
C PHE A 60 5.33 12.11 -1.69
N PHE A 61 4.14 11.90 -2.23
CA PHE A 61 3.43 12.83 -3.10
C PHE A 61 2.02 13.08 -2.54
N ILE A 62 1.37 14.15 -3.01
CA ILE A 62 -0.03 14.40 -2.67
C ILE A 62 -0.89 13.90 -3.81
N ASP A 63 -1.80 13.00 -3.49
CA ASP A 63 -2.86 12.59 -4.39
C ASP A 63 -4.21 12.67 -3.67
N GLU A 64 -5.17 13.32 -4.33
CA GLU A 64 -6.50 13.62 -3.80
C GLU A 64 -6.53 14.05 -2.31
N GLY A 65 -5.59 14.92 -1.92
CA GLY A 65 -5.51 15.48 -0.58
C GLY A 65 -4.94 14.54 0.49
N ARG A 66 -4.25 13.47 0.09
CA ARG A 66 -3.57 12.51 0.99
C ARG A 66 -2.07 12.47 0.73
N PHE A 67 -1.29 12.24 1.78
CA PHE A 67 0.13 11.91 1.68
C PHE A 67 0.28 10.45 1.25
N CYS A 68 0.69 10.24 0.00
CA CYS A 68 0.90 8.92 -0.59
C CYS A 68 2.40 8.61 -0.64
N PRO A 69 2.87 7.50 -0.03
CA PRO A 69 4.28 7.15 -0.05
C PRO A 69 4.71 6.68 -1.44
N TYR A 70 5.90 7.09 -1.88
CA TYR A 70 6.63 6.36 -2.91
C TYR A 70 7.04 5.01 -2.35
N ARG A 71 6.82 3.94 -3.12
CA ARG A 71 7.36 2.63 -2.78
C ARG A 71 8.67 2.40 -3.50
N ILE A 72 9.72 2.06 -2.76
CA ILE A 72 10.96 1.57 -3.36
C ILE A 72 10.75 0.12 -3.74
N VAL A 73 10.40 -0.12 -5.00
CA VAL A 73 10.50 -1.45 -5.59
C VAL A 73 11.83 -1.53 -6.33
N VAL A 74 12.68 -2.48 -5.95
CA VAL A 74 13.95 -2.69 -6.66
C VAL A 74 13.69 -3.43 -7.97
N TYR A 75 14.49 -3.16 -9.00
CA TYR A 75 14.33 -3.77 -10.34
C TYR A 75 14.20 -5.31 -10.30
N GLY A 76 14.91 -5.98 -9.39
CA GLY A 76 14.78 -7.42 -9.18
C GLY A 76 13.36 -7.85 -8.78
N ASN A 77 12.73 -7.12 -7.85
CA ASN A 77 11.35 -7.37 -7.44
C ASN A 77 10.38 -7.12 -8.59
N GLU A 78 10.59 -6.07 -9.39
CA GLU A 78 9.74 -5.80 -10.56
C GLU A 78 9.79 -6.93 -11.58
N LYS A 79 10.99 -7.49 -11.86
CA LYS A 79 11.14 -8.66 -12.74
C LYS A 79 10.38 -9.88 -12.21
N VAL A 80 10.45 -10.12 -10.90
CA VAL A 80 9.75 -11.25 -10.27
C VAL A 80 8.23 -11.04 -10.32
N ALA A 81 7.74 -9.85 -9.95
CA ALA A 81 6.33 -9.50 -10.02
C ALA A 81 5.77 -9.65 -11.44
N ALA A 82 6.50 -9.15 -12.45
CA ALA A 82 6.13 -9.30 -13.85
C ALA A 82 6.03 -10.78 -14.25
N LYS A 83 6.99 -11.62 -13.84
CA LYS A 83 6.96 -13.04 -14.18
C LYS A 83 5.82 -13.78 -13.48
N ILE A 84 5.57 -13.50 -12.20
CA ILE A 84 4.45 -14.07 -11.46
C ILE A 84 3.13 -13.66 -12.11
N ALA A 85 2.98 -12.38 -12.48
CA ALA A 85 1.78 -11.90 -13.14
C ALA A 85 1.53 -12.56 -14.50
N GLU A 86 2.59 -12.77 -15.28
CA GLU A 86 2.54 -13.53 -16.54
C GLU A 86 2.06 -14.97 -16.31
N LEU A 87 2.64 -15.67 -15.33
CA LEU A 87 2.28 -17.06 -15.00
C LEU A 87 0.83 -17.17 -14.54
N LEU A 88 0.38 -16.28 -13.65
CA LEU A 88 -1.01 -16.24 -13.19
C LEU A 88 -1.99 -15.89 -14.31
N GLY A 89 -1.63 -14.95 -15.19
CA GLY A 89 -2.45 -14.59 -16.34
C GLY A 89 -2.59 -15.74 -17.34
N ASN A 90 -1.49 -16.46 -17.59
CA ASN A 90 -1.51 -17.67 -18.43
C ASN A 90 -2.34 -18.78 -17.80
N TRP A 91 -2.18 -19.03 -16.50
CA TRP A 91 -3.01 -19.98 -15.77
C TRP A 91 -4.49 -19.61 -15.86
N ALA A 92 -4.86 -18.35 -15.57
CA ALA A 92 -6.23 -17.85 -15.62
C ALA A 92 -6.86 -18.05 -17.01
N LYS A 93 -6.08 -17.88 -18.08
CA LYS A 93 -6.52 -18.13 -19.45
C LYS A 93 -6.67 -19.62 -19.75
N TRP A 94 -5.69 -20.43 -19.38
CA TRP A 94 -5.64 -21.86 -19.69
C TRP A 94 -6.65 -22.68 -18.87
N SER A 95 -6.87 -22.33 -17.60
CA SER A 95 -7.78 -23.04 -16.69
C SER A 95 -9.26 -22.89 -17.05
N GLY A 96 -9.60 -21.87 -17.84
CA GLY A 96 -10.99 -21.52 -18.13
C GLY A 96 -11.66 -20.64 -17.08
N GLU A 97 -11.04 -20.44 -15.90
CA GLU A 97 -11.52 -19.56 -14.83
C GLU A 97 -11.56 -18.09 -15.28
N GLY A 98 -10.58 -17.64 -16.07
CA GLY A 98 -10.40 -16.24 -16.45
C GLY A 98 -10.00 -15.36 -15.26
N GLY A 99 -10.39 -14.09 -15.27
CA GLY A 99 -10.02 -13.10 -14.24
C GLY A 99 -8.98 -12.09 -14.72
N ARG A 100 -8.52 -11.25 -13.80
CA ARG A 100 -7.49 -10.23 -14.05
C ARG A 100 -6.39 -10.32 -13.01
N VAL A 101 -5.16 -10.13 -13.48
CA VAL A 101 -3.96 -10.05 -12.65
C VAL A 101 -3.43 -8.64 -12.73
N THR A 102 -3.15 -8.05 -11.57
CA THR A 102 -2.57 -6.71 -11.46
C THR A 102 -1.23 -6.79 -10.74
N THR A 103 -0.23 -6.09 -11.26
CA THR A 103 1.01 -5.80 -10.53
C THR A 103 0.87 -4.50 -9.74
N SER A 104 1.75 -4.28 -8.77
CA SER A 104 1.63 -3.25 -7.73
C SER A 104 1.78 -1.80 -8.19
N GLN A 105 0.81 -1.29 -8.96
CA GLN A 105 0.53 0.14 -9.10
C GLN A 105 -0.83 0.55 -8.54
N GLY A 106 -1.67 -0.40 -8.12
CA GLY A 106 -3.01 -0.14 -7.57
C GLY A 106 -3.09 -0.31 -6.05
N ALA A 107 -3.99 0.46 -5.44
CA ALA A 107 -4.41 0.34 -4.06
C ALA A 107 -5.78 -0.36 -3.98
N PHE A 108 -5.83 -1.51 -3.31
CA PHE A 108 -7.06 -2.19 -2.94
C PHE A 108 -7.56 -1.63 -1.61
N ILE A 109 -8.82 -1.26 -1.54
CA ILE A 109 -9.46 -0.98 -0.27
C ILE A 109 -10.07 -2.29 0.20
N LEU A 110 -9.52 -2.87 1.27
CA LEU A 110 -10.05 -4.11 1.84
C LEU A 110 -11.24 -3.85 2.77
N GLU A 111 -11.33 -2.64 3.33
CA GLU A 111 -12.42 -2.26 4.21
C GLU A 111 -12.62 -0.73 4.23
N GLN A 112 -13.87 -0.27 4.15
CA GLN A 112 -14.25 1.12 4.38
C GLN A 112 -14.81 1.24 5.81
N ARG A 113 -13.93 1.45 6.81
CA ARG A 113 -14.38 1.84 8.15
C ARG A 113 -14.33 3.36 8.28
N PRO A 114 -15.44 4.06 8.54
CA PRO A 114 -15.34 5.46 8.94
C PRO A 114 -14.49 5.58 10.21
N PRO A 115 -13.53 6.53 10.29
CA PRO A 115 -13.25 7.60 9.33
C PRO A 115 -12.16 7.26 8.28
N LYS A 116 -11.60 6.04 8.24
CA LYS A 116 -10.39 5.72 7.44
C LYS A 116 -10.46 4.34 6.73
N PRO A 117 -10.34 4.31 5.39
CA PRO A 117 -10.30 3.06 4.63
C PRO A 117 -9.00 2.30 4.84
N ASN A 118 -9.08 0.97 4.95
CA ASN A 118 -7.95 0.07 5.07
C ASN A 118 -7.40 -0.27 3.67
N VAL A 119 -6.34 0.44 3.26
CA VAL A 119 -5.76 0.33 1.91
C VAL A 119 -4.61 -0.67 1.90
N ARG A 120 -4.59 -1.60 0.94
CA ARG A 120 -3.52 -2.55 0.70
C ARG A 120 -3.05 -2.52 -0.74
N MET A 121 -1.80 -2.90 -0.92
CA MET A 121 -1.14 -2.82 -2.20
C MET A 121 -0.21 -4.03 -2.35
N PRO A 122 -0.77 -5.23 -2.60
CA PRO A 122 0.04 -6.43 -2.82
C PRO A 122 0.93 -6.28 -4.05
N ASP A 123 2.02 -7.05 -4.11
CA ASP A 123 2.96 -7.03 -5.24
C ASP A 123 2.31 -7.57 -6.52
N VAL A 124 1.51 -8.63 -6.37
CA VAL A 124 0.63 -9.16 -7.40
C VAL A 124 -0.71 -9.52 -6.78
N ALA A 125 -1.80 -9.24 -7.47
CA ALA A 125 -3.14 -9.66 -7.07
C ALA A 125 -3.90 -10.27 -8.24
N TYR A 126 -4.75 -11.25 -7.95
CA TYR A 126 -5.67 -11.86 -8.88
C TYR A 126 -7.12 -11.66 -8.41
N THR A 127 -7.95 -11.17 -9.33
CA THR A 127 -9.40 -11.01 -9.14
C THR A 127 -10.12 -11.97 -10.10
N PRO A 128 -11.04 -12.83 -9.60
CA PRO A 128 -11.83 -13.73 -10.43
C PRO A 128 -12.63 -12.99 -11.51
N ARG A 129 -12.99 -13.72 -12.57
CA ARG A 129 -13.67 -13.15 -13.74
C ARG A 129 -14.96 -12.43 -13.39
N ASP A 130 -15.80 -13.04 -12.57
CA ASP A 130 -17.12 -12.49 -12.28
C ASP A 130 -17.00 -11.29 -11.34
N ASP A 131 -16.09 -11.35 -10.36
CA ASP A 131 -15.78 -10.21 -9.48
C ASP A 131 -15.27 -9.02 -10.29
N ASP A 132 -14.30 -9.24 -11.19
CA ASP A 132 -13.73 -8.20 -12.08
C ASP A 132 -14.82 -7.56 -12.97
N ARG A 133 -15.70 -8.37 -13.55
CA ARG A 133 -16.79 -7.89 -14.41
C ARG A 133 -17.86 -7.10 -13.65
N ASN A 134 -18.02 -7.37 -12.36
CA ASN A 134 -19.00 -6.72 -11.51
C ASN A 134 -18.46 -5.44 -10.85
N LEU A 135 -17.17 -5.11 -11.04
CA LEU A 135 -16.62 -3.85 -10.54
C LEU A 135 -17.32 -2.66 -11.19
N THR A 136 -17.68 -1.68 -10.36
CA THR A 136 -18.18 -0.39 -10.85
C THR A 136 -17.06 0.42 -11.50
N ARG A 137 -17.42 1.45 -12.27
CA ARG A 137 -16.42 2.41 -12.80
C ARG A 137 -15.63 3.08 -11.68
N GLU A 138 -16.27 3.38 -10.56
CA GLU A 138 -15.60 3.99 -9.41
C GLU A 138 -14.60 3.04 -8.77
N GLN A 139 -14.89 1.73 -8.68
CA GLN A 139 -13.94 0.71 -8.19
C GLN A 139 -12.80 0.43 -9.16
N MET A 140 -13.06 0.50 -10.48
CA MET A 140 -12.03 0.27 -11.50
C MET A 140 -11.08 1.45 -11.69
N TRP A 141 -11.59 2.68 -11.61
CA TRP A 141 -10.85 3.87 -12.06
C TRP A 141 -10.56 4.87 -10.95
N THR A 142 -11.07 4.64 -9.73
CA THR A 142 -10.83 5.51 -8.57
C THR A 142 -10.65 4.66 -7.31
N TYR A 143 -10.23 5.27 -6.21
CA TYR A 143 -10.25 4.63 -4.90
C TYR A 143 -11.52 4.96 -4.09
N ARG A 144 -12.53 5.61 -4.71
CA ARG A 144 -13.76 6.05 -4.02
C ARG A 144 -14.89 5.02 -4.07
N GLY A 145 -14.75 3.99 -4.90
CA GLY A 145 -15.70 2.88 -4.94
C GLY A 145 -15.68 2.05 -3.66
N GLU A 146 -16.73 1.24 -3.49
CA GLU A 146 -16.82 0.27 -2.39
C GLU A 146 -15.58 -0.65 -2.35
N PRO A 147 -15.11 -1.03 -1.16
CA PRO A 147 -14.03 -2.01 -1.01
C PRO A 147 -14.27 -3.27 -1.83
N PHE A 148 -13.21 -3.81 -2.41
CA PHE A 148 -13.22 -5.17 -2.91
C PHE A 148 -11.86 -5.82 -2.64
N VAL A 149 -11.92 -7.12 -2.39
CA VAL A 149 -10.76 -7.90 -1.96
C VAL A 149 -10.39 -8.87 -3.08
N PRO A 150 -9.16 -8.85 -3.60
CA PRO A 150 -8.72 -9.86 -4.56
C PRO A 150 -8.67 -11.23 -3.87
N THR A 151 -9.02 -12.29 -4.59
CA THR A 151 -9.06 -13.65 -4.01
C THR A 151 -7.66 -14.20 -3.72
N PHE A 152 -6.67 -13.81 -4.51
CA PHE A 152 -5.29 -14.28 -4.36
C PHE A 152 -4.33 -13.11 -4.45
N VAL A 153 -3.36 -13.09 -3.52
CA VAL A 153 -2.35 -12.04 -3.42
C VAL A 153 -0.98 -12.65 -3.23
N VAL A 154 0.03 -11.95 -3.75
CA VAL A 154 1.44 -12.29 -3.58
C VAL A 154 2.17 -11.07 -3.03
N GLU A 155 3.03 -11.32 -2.06
CA GLU A 155 4.03 -10.39 -1.55
C GLU A 155 5.41 -11.00 -1.78
N ILE A 156 6.36 -10.22 -2.30
CA ILE A 156 7.67 -10.71 -2.74
C ILE A 156 8.72 -10.29 -1.72
N ASP A 157 9.30 -11.28 -1.02
CA ASP A 157 10.45 -11.04 -0.15
C ASP A 157 11.77 -10.98 -0.92
N LYS A 158 12.76 -10.29 -0.34
CA LYS A 158 14.17 -10.45 -0.71
C LYS A 158 14.67 -11.74 -0.08
N LEU A 159 15.04 -12.69 -0.94
CA LEU A 159 15.25 -14.13 -0.68
C LEU A 159 16.21 -14.52 0.47
N SER A 160 16.95 -13.60 1.12
CA SER A 160 17.74 -13.91 2.32
C SER A 160 18.45 -12.69 2.91
N GLY A 161 19.02 -12.87 4.11
CA GLY A 161 19.89 -11.93 4.81
C GLY A 161 19.15 -11.01 5.78
N ARG A 162 19.88 -10.06 6.39
CA ARG A 162 19.30 -9.05 7.32
C ARG A 162 18.18 -8.20 6.69
N SER A 163 18.04 -8.28 5.36
CA SER A 163 17.02 -7.58 4.57
C SER A 163 15.76 -8.41 4.28
N SER A 164 15.69 -9.69 4.69
CA SER A 164 14.48 -10.49 4.55
C SER A 164 13.37 -9.91 5.43
N LYS A 165 12.19 -9.78 4.84
CA LYS A 165 10.96 -9.29 5.47
C LYS A 165 9.96 -10.42 5.68
N LEU A 166 10.38 -11.69 5.58
CA LEU A 166 9.50 -12.86 5.64
C LEU A 166 8.56 -12.83 6.85
N SER A 167 9.07 -12.60 8.07
CA SER A 167 8.22 -12.55 9.27
C SER A 167 7.20 -11.40 9.25
N ALA A 168 7.56 -10.26 8.66
CA ALA A 168 6.67 -9.12 8.51
C ALA A 168 5.60 -9.39 7.44
N LEU A 169 5.98 -9.99 6.31
CA LEU A 169 5.06 -10.39 5.24
C LEU A 169 4.11 -11.49 5.69
N ASP A 170 4.62 -12.49 6.39
CA ASP A 170 3.84 -13.58 6.96
C ASP A 170 2.79 -13.08 7.98
N ARG A 171 3.18 -12.11 8.81
CA ARG A 171 2.23 -11.40 9.69
C ARG A 171 1.19 -10.61 8.88
N LYS A 172 1.60 -9.93 7.81
CA LYS A 172 0.70 -9.18 6.91
C LYS A 172 -0.32 -10.11 6.24
N MET A 173 0.12 -11.25 5.71
CA MET A 173 -0.76 -12.27 5.12
C MET A 173 -1.82 -12.74 6.12
N ARG A 174 -1.41 -13.17 7.32
CA ARG A 174 -2.34 -13.67 8.34
C ARG A 174 -3.30 -12.62 8.88
N ASN A 175 -2.78 -11.45 9.23
CA ASN A 175 -3.55 -10.47 9.99
C ASN A 175 -4.37 -9.56 9.10
N GLU A 176 -4.04 -9.47 7.81
CA GLU A 176 -4.61 -8.44 6.94
C GLU A 176 -5.28 -9.07 5.74
N TYR A 177 -4.63 -9.96 5.00
CA TYR A 177 -5.25 -10.54 3.80
C TYR A 177 -6.21 -11.69 4.14
N PHE A 178 -5.81 -12.65 4.98
CA PHE A 178 -6.63 -13.83 5.28
C PHE A 178 -7.90 -13.49 6.05
N GLN A 179 -7.87 -12.47 6.90
CA GLN A 179 -9.08 -11.99 7.59
C GLN A 179 -10.14 -11.43 6.63
N HIS A 180 -9.73 -11.01 5.43
CA HIS A 180 -10.61 -10.47 4.41
C HIS A 180 -10.93 -11.47 3.29
N GLY A 181 -10.58 -12.75 3.46
CA GLY A 181 -10.94 -13.83 2.54
C GLY A 181 -9.95 -14.07 1.39
N CYS A 182 -8.80 -13.39 1.37
CA CYS A 182 -7.71 -13.79 0.49
C CYS A 182 -7.21 -15.18 0.89
N VAL A 183 -6.93 -16.05 -0.08
CA VAL A 183 -6.36 -17.37 0.16
C VAL A 183 -4.93 -17.43 -0.35
N GLU A 184 -4.05 -18.07 0.43
CA GLU A 184 -2.76 -18.57 -0.03
C GLU A 184 -2.95 -20.05 -0.39
N ARG A 185 -2.58 -20.45 -1.61
CA ARG A 185 -2.35 -21.86 -1.94
C ARG A 185 -0.86 -22.03 -2.22
N SER A 186 -0.15 -22.48 -1.20
CA SER A 186 1.22 -23.01 -1.27
C SER A 186 1.30 -24.24 -2.16
#